data_AF-A0A934B2F4-F1
#
_entry.id   AF-A0A934B2F4-F1
#
_cell.length_a   1.000
_cell.length_b   1.000
_cell.length_c   1.000
_cell.angle_alpha   90.00
_cell.angle_beta   90.00
_cell.angle_gamma   90.00
#
_symmetry.space_group_name_H-M   'P 1'
#
loop_
_entity.id
_entity.type
_entity.pdbx_description
1 polymer ?
#
loop_
_entity_poly.entity_id
_entity_poly.type
_entity_poly.pdbx_seq_one_letter_code
_entity_poly.pdbx_strand_id
1 'polypeptide(L)'
;MKKKIAIIVRDRKSEALRMAVGATLSNDEVSVFIMDDKLEMDDDTSVNIEMLSDLKAKIFSNNPENPFEQKTTEEIARMLSEYDVVIPY
;
A
#
# COMPACT_ATOMS: atom_id res chain seq x y z
N MET A 1 -6.59 19.02 8.51
CA MET A 1 -6.74 17.57 8.75
C MET A 1 -5.79 16.87 7.80
N LYS A 2 -4.97 15.92 8.26
CA LYS A 2 -4.13 15.12 7.34
C LYS A 2 -5.05 14.29 6.46
N LYS A 3 -4.76 14.20 5.16
CA LYS A 3 -5.58 13.38 4.27
C LYS A 3 -5.25 11.91 4.51
N LYS A 4 -6.28 11.06 4.46
CA LYS A 4 -6.12 9.61 4.38
C LYS A 4 -5.93 9.23 2.92
N ILE A 5 -4.77 8.64 2.60
CA ILE A 5 -4.41 8.25 1.24
C ILE A 5 -4.34 6.72 1.16
N ALA A 6 -5.11 6.16 0.24
CA ALA A 6 -5.02 4.76 -0.15
C ALA A 6 -4.23 4.65 -1.46
N ILE A 7 -3.21 3.81 -1.49
CA ILE A 7 -2.46 3.47 -2.70
C ILE A 7 -2.77 2.02 -3.04
N ILE A 8 -3.37 1.81 -4.21
CA ILE A 8 -3.69 0.46 -4.71
C ILE A 8 -2.55 0.01 -5.61
N VAL A 9 -1.95 -1.13 -5.28
CA VAL A 9 -0.83 -1.72 -5.99
C VAL A 9 -1.34 -2.95 -6.75
N ARG A 10 -1.68 -2.77 -8.03
CA ARG A 10 -2.02 -3.86 -8.96
C ARG A 10 -0.93 -3.98 -10.01
N ASP A 11 -0.76 -2.92 -10.79
CA ASP A 11 0.27 -2.81 -11.82
C ASP A 11 1.42 -1.89 -11.35
N ARG A 12 2.53 -1.90 -12.12
CA ARG A 12 3.70 -1.02 -11.88
C ARG A 12 4.14 -0.99 -10.41
N LYS A 13 4.22 -2.16 -9.78
CA LYS A 13 4.31 -2.34 -8.32
C LYS A 13 5.45 -1.53 -7.67
N SER A 14 6.64 -1.53 -8.26
CA SER A 14 7.79 -0.74 -7.79
C SER A 14 7.54 0.78 -7.82
N GLU A 15 6.87 1.30 -8.85
CA GLU A 15 6.48 2.72 -8.92
C GLU A 15 5.45 3.06 -7.84
N ALA A 16 4.44 2.22 -7.67
CA ALA A 16 3.39 2.42 -6.68
C ALA A 16 3.96 2.46 -5.24
N LEU A 17 4.89 1.55 -4.92
CA LEU A 17 5.55 1.50 -3.61
C LEU A 17 6.46 2.70 -3.38
N ARG A 18 7.25 3.11 -4.39
CA ARG A 18 8.06 4.33 -4.32
C ARG A 18 7.19 5.58 -4.09
N MET A 19 6.05 5.65 -4.76
CA MET A 19 5.07 6.72 -4.55
C MET A 19 4.47 6.69 -3.15
N ALA A 20 4.23 5.51 -2.59
CA ALA A 20 3.77 5.34 -1.21
C ALA A 20 4.80 5.83 -0.17
N VAL A 21 6.09 5.57 -0.40
CA VAL A 21 7.16 6.12 0.44
C VAL A 21 7.12 7.65 0.43
N GLY A 22 7.07 8.26 -0.77
CA GLY A 22 7.01 9.72 -0.91
C GLY A 22 5.77 10.36 -0.27
N ALA A 23 4.61 9.72 -0.40
CA ALA A 23 3.37 10.17 0.25
C ALA A 23 3.49 10.12 1.77
N THR A 24 4.09 9.07 2.32
CA THR A 24 4.26 8.91 3.78
C THR A 24 5.18 9.99 4.35
N LEU A 25 6.24 10.37 3.63
CA LEU A 25 7.15 11.47 4.00
C LEU A 25 6.45 12.84 4.02
N SER A 26 5.42 13.03 3.19
CA SER A 26 4.60 14.26 3.14
C SER A 26 3.58 14.36 4.28
N ASN A 27 3.64 13.42 5.23
CA ASN A 27 2.92 13.43 6.50
C ASN A 27 1.41 13.12 6.38
N ASP A 28 1.00 12.42 5.33
CA ASP A 28 -0.36 11.90 5.16
C ASP A 28 -0.54 10.53 5.87
N GLU A 29 -1.78 10.17 6.23
CA GLU A 29 -2.06 8.81 6.71
C GLU A 29 -2.15 7.88 5.49
N VAL A 30 -1.04 7.23 5.18
CA VAL A 30 -0.93 6.35 4.00
C VAL A 30 -1.25 4.91 4.37
N SER A 31 -2.06 4.27 3.54
CA SER A 31 -2.25 2.82 3.54
C SER A 31 -2.03 2.26 2.15
N VAL A 32 -1.31 1.15 2.07
CA VAL A 32 -0.93 0.48 0.83
C VAL A 32 -1.72 -0.82 0.73
N PHE A 33 -2.35 -1.06 -0.40
CA PHE A 33 -3.16 -2.24 -0.66
C PHE A 33 -2.55 -3.00 -1.84
N ILE A 34 -1.86 -4.10 -1.54
CA ILE A 34 -1.26 -5.00 -2.54
C ILE A 34 -2.33 -5.99 -2.99
N MET A 35 -2.72 -5.90 -4.25
CA MET A 35 -3.89 -6.62 -4.76
C MET A 35 -3.48 -7.81 -5.64
N ASP A 36 -4.27 -8.87 -5.49
CA ASP A 36 -4.47 -10.04 -6.34
C ASP A 36 -3.26 -10.96 -6.53
N ASP A 37 -2.10 -10.41 -6.85
CA ASP A 37 -0.88 -11.16 -7.11
C ASP A 37 0.10 -11.12 -5.93
N LYS A 38 0.97 -12.13 -5.88
CA LYS A 38 2.15 -12.10 -5.03
C LYS A 38 3.03 -10.90 -5.42
N LEU A 39 3.55 -10.21 -4.42
CA LEU A 39 4.53 -9.16 -4.62
C LEU A 39 5.92 -9.80 -4.77
N GLU A 40 6.51 -9.63 -5.95
CA GLU A 40 7.90 -10.04 -6.21
C GLU A 40 8.85 -9.16 -5.38
N MET A 41 9.73 -9.79 -4.61
CA MET A 41 10.69 -9.12 -3.73
C MET A 41 12.02 -8.97 -4.46
N ASP A 42 12.12 -7.99 -5.36
CA ASP A 42 13.41 -7.51 -5.87
C ASP A 42 14.06 -6.50 -4.92
N ASP A 43 15.29 -6.07 -5.22
CA ASP A 43 16.06 -5.15 -4.37
C ASP A 43 15.29 -3.82 -4.15
N ASP A 44 14.73 -3.24 -5.20
CA ASP A 44 13.99 -1.97 -5.14
C ASP A 44 12.70 -2.11 -4.32
N THR A 45 11.95 -3.19 -4.54
CA THR A 45 10.71 -3.47 -3.82
C THR A 45 10.97 -3.68 -2.34
N SER A 46 12.02 -4.44 -2.02
CA SER A 46 12.41 -4.74 -0.64
C SER A 46 12.75 -3.45 0.13
N VAL A 47 13.55 -2.55 -0.48
CA VAL A 47 13.90 -1.25 0.12
C VAL A 47 12.64 -0.40 0.35
N ASN A 48 11.72 -0.34 -0.61
CA ASN A 48 10.50 0.45 -0.44
C ASN A 48 9.58 -0.11 0.67
N ILE A 49 9.45 -1.44 0.78
CA ILE A 49 8.68 -2.09 1.85
C ILE A 49 9.29 -1.83 3.22
N GLU A 50 10.62 -1.91 3.34
CA GLU A 50 11.34 -1.58 4.58
C GLU A 50 11.09 -0.12 4.99
N MET A 51 11.24 0.82 4.06
CA MET A 51 10.95 2.24 4.33
C MET A 51 9.49 2.48 4.75
N LEU A 52 8.53 1.83 4.10
CA LEU A 52 7.11 1.93 4.48
C LEU A 52 6.87 1.41 5.90
N SER A 53 7.53 0.32 6.28
CA SER A 53 7.48 -0.23 7.64
C SER A 53 8.08 0.74 8.66
N ASP A 54 9.26 1.30 8.39
CA ASP A 54 9.94 2.27 9.27
C ASP A 54 9.10 3.54 9.47
N LEU A 55 8.43 3.99 8.41
CA LEU A 55 7.53 5.12 8.43
C LEU A 55 6.12 4.78 8.97
N LYS A 56 5.90 3.53 9.39
CA LYS A 56 4.65 3.01 9.99
C LYS A 56 3.43 3.12 9.06
N ALA A 57 3.64 3.00 7.75
CA ALA A 57 2.54 2.85 6.81
C ALA A 57 1.83 1.51 7.04
N LYS A 58 0.50 1.50 6.89
CA LYS A 58 -0.28 0.25 6.96
C LYS A 58 -0.21 -0.45 5.60
N ILE A 59 0.12 -1.73 5.57
CA ILE A 59 0.19 -2.52 4.34
C ILE A 59 -0.79 -3.70 4.46
N PHE A 60 -1.71 -3.77 3.51
CA PHE A 60 -2.73 -4.81 3.41
C PHE A 60 -2.57 -5.62 2.12
N SER A 61 -3.02 -6.86 2.13
CA SER A 61 -3.08 -7.72 0.94
C SER A 61 -4.34 -8.58 0.92
N ASN A 62 -4.89 -8.83 -0.25
CA ASN A 62 -5.91 -9.88 -0.47
C ASN A 62 -5.33 -11.18 -1.04
N ASN A 63 -4.02 -11.21 -1.32
CA ASN A 63 -3.30 -12.42 -1.69
C ASN A 63 -2.61 -13.04 -0.45
N PRO A 64 -2.89 -14.31 -0.11
CA PRO A 64 -2.37 -14.98 1.08
C PRO A 64 -0.89 -15.35 1.02
N GLU A 65 -0.24 -15.29 -0.15
CA GLU A 65 1.21 -15.50 -0.26
C GLU A 65 2.02 -14.27 0.17
N ASN A 66 1.38 -13.11 0.31
CA ASN A 66 2.05 -11.89 0.75
C ASN A 66 2.12 -11.82 2.29
N PRO A 67 3.26 -11.43 2.89
CA PRO A 67 3.45 -11.39 4.35
C PRO A 67 2.87 -10.13 5.01
N PHE A 68 1.79 -9.56 4.47
CA PHE A 68 1.15 -8.33 4.96
C PHE A 68 -0.18 -8.63 5.64
N GLU A 69 -0.79 -7.62 6.27
CA GLU A 69 -2.10 -7.81 6.93
C GLU A 69 -3.15 -8.23 5.91
N GLN A 70 -3.71 -9.42 6.10
CA GLN A 70 -4.65 -10.00 5.15
C GLN A 70 -6.04 -9.38 5.30
N LYS A 71 -6.64 -9.02 4.17
CA LYS A 71 -8.02 -8.52 4.05
C LYS A 71 -8.67 -9.11 2.81
N THR A 72 -9.95 -9.46 2.89
CA THR A 72 -10.68 -9.83 1.66
C THR A 72 -10.87 -8.61 0.76
N THR A 73 -11.15 -8.84 -0.52
CA THR A 73 -11.46 -7.76 -1.46
C THR A 73 -12.64 -6.91 -0.98
N GLU A 74 -13.65 -7.51 -0.35
CA GLU A 74 -14.81 -6.82 0.22
C GLU A 74 -14.42 -5.95 1.43
N GLU A 75 -13.52 -6.42 2.28
CA GLU A 75 -13.01 -5.63 3.41
C GLU A 75 -12.21 -4.43 2.91
N ILE A 76 -11.32 -4.65 1.93
CA ILE A 76 -10.59 -3.55 1.28
C ILE A 76 -11.56 -2.55 0.67
N ALA A 77 -12.58 -2.99 -0.08
CA ALA A 77 -13.57 -2.09 -0.66
C ALA A 77 -14.29 -1.22 0.38
N ARG A 78 -14.63 -1.79 1.55
CA ARG A 78 -15.20 -1.02 2.67
C ARG A 78 -14.19 -0.02 3.23
N MET A 79 -12.95 -0.44 3.46
CA MET A 79 -11.89 0.43 3.94
C MET A 79 -11.67 1.62 3.01
N LEU A 80 -11.65 1.42 1.69
CA LEU A 80 -11.43 2.48 0.70
C LEU A 80 -12.45 3.62 0.78
N SER A 81 -13.67 3.37 1.27
CA SER A 81 -14.67 4.42 1.49
C SER A 81 -14.30 5.40 2.61
N GLU A 82 -13.33 5.06 3.46
CA GLU A 82 -12.86 5.90 4.55
C GLU A 82 -11.67 6.81 4.17
N TYR A 83 -11.15 6.69 2.94
CA TYR A 83 -10.00 7.46 2.47
C TYR A 83 -10.43 8.70 1.69
N ASP A 84 -9.70 9.80 1.87
CA ASP A 84 -9.94 11.05 1.16
C ASP A 84 -9.45 11.00 -0.29
N VAL A 85 -8.40 10.20 -0.53
CA VAL A 85 -7.76 10.05 -1.85
C VAL A 85 -7.42 8.59 -2.06
N VAL A 86 -7.80 8.06 -3.23
CA VAL A 86 -7.41 6.72 -3.69
C VAL A 86 -6.58 6.88 -4.95
N ILE A 87 -5.36 6.36 -4.96
CA ILE A 87 -4.42 6.42 -6.08
C ILE A 87 -4.21 4.99 -6.61
N PRO A 88 -4.83 4.63 -7.74
CA PRO A 88 -4.63 3.32 -8.34
C PRO A 88 -3.38 3.30 -9.22
N TYR A 89 -2.61 2.20 -9.14
CA TYR A 89 -1.45 1.93 -10.00
C TYR A 89 -1.62 0.69 -10.84
#